data_AF-A0A8S8Y5W5-F1
#
_entry.id   AF-A0A8S8Y5W5-F1
#
_cell.length_a   1.000
_cell.length_b   1.000
_cell.length_c   1.000
_cell.angle_alpha   90.00
_cell.angle_beta   90.00
_cell.angle_gamma   90.00
#
_symmetry.space_group_name_H-M   'P 1'
#
loop_
_entity.id
_entity.type
_entity.pdbx_description
1 polymer ?
#
loop_
_entity_poly.entity_id
_entity_poly.type
_entity_poly.pdbx_seq_one_letter_code
_entity_poly.pdbx_strand_id
1 'polypeptide(L)'
;MRNNELPLTPDRLYRSIEKACKQRGIKDPRDLPNPSLEQTPLSKILIRRAKDHAKRDKERRLNPNPDAYYNGQLFNRHDTGPPEENDPDWTVQVLPDQEYLENPKLAGSAWLHKERRHMEGAE
;
A
#
# COMPACT_ATOMS: atom_id res chain seq x y z
N MET A 1 -6.86 -10.58 -20.71
CA MET A 1 -6.13 -11.38 -19.69
C MET A 1 -5.28 -10.42 -18.86
N ARG A 2 -5.28 -10.55 -17.53
CA ARG A 2 -4.41 -9.75 -16.66
C ARG A 2 -3.17 -10.58 -16.28
N ASN A 3 -1.98 -10.05 -16.52
CA ASN A 3 -0.74 -10.65 -16.01
C ASN A 3 -0.56 -10.30 -14.54
N ASN A 4 -0.30 -11.32 -13.73
CA ASN A 4 -0.04 -11.18 -12.29
C ASN A 4 1.44 -11.41 -11.94
N GLU A 5 2.29 -11.59 -12.94
CA GLU A 5 3.73 -11.83 -12.76
C GLU A 5 4.53 -10.54 -12.90
N LEU A 6 5.49 -10.35 -12.01
CA LEU A 6 6.47 -9.27 -12.07
C LEU A 6 7.90 -9.86 -12.23
N PRO A 7 8.82 -9.14 -12.89
CA PRO A 7 8.60 -7.90 -13.65
C PRO A 7 7.79 -8.11 -14.93
N LEU A 8 7.06 -7.05 -15.32
CA LEU A 8 6.32 -6.96 -16.59
C LEU A 8 7.26 -6.48 -17.70
N THR A 9 8.00 -7.42 -18.29
CA THR A 9 8.87 -7.12 -19.44
C THR A 9 8.14 -7.34 -20.77
N PRO A 10 8.54 -6.66 -21.87
CA PRO A 10 7.87 -6.79 -23.17
C PRO A 10 7.78 -8.23 -23.69
N ASP A 11 8.83 -9.03 -23.50
CA ASP A 11 8.91 -10.44 -23.88
C ASP A 11 7.92 -11.31 -23.10
N ARG A 12 7.77 -11.09 -21.79
CA ARG A 12 6.80 -11.79 -20.94
C ARG A 12 5.37 -11.43 -21.30
N LEU A 13 5.11 -10.14 -21.58
CA LEU A 13 3.84 -9.67 -22.08
C LEU A 13 3.48 -10.32 -23.42
N TYR A 14 4.39 -10.31 -24.38
CA TYR A 14 4.17 -10.94 -25.69
C TYR A 14 3.82 -12.43 -25.56
N ARG A 15 4.61 -13.20 -24.79
CA ARG A 15 4.33 -14.62 -24.56
C ARG A 15 2.99 -14.87 -23.87
N SER A 16 2.61 -14.01 -22.92
CA SER A 16 1.32 -14.13 -22.24
C SER A 16 0.13 -13.90 -23.20
N ILE A 17 0.28 -12.97 -24.15
CA ILE A 17 -0.72 -12.67 -25.18
C ILE A 17 -0.83 -13.83 -26.16
N GLU A 18 0.30 -14.35 -26.67
CA GLU A 18 0.29 -15.54 -27.55
C GLU A 18 -0.37 -16.74 -26.88
N LYS A 19 -0.02 -17.01 -25.60
CA LYS A 19 -0.62 -18.08 -24.82
C LYS A 19 -2.12 -17.88 -24.67
N ALA A 20 -2.58 -16.66 -24.41
CA ALA A 20 -4.00 -16.33 -24.29
C ALA A 20 -4.75 -16.54 -25.62
N CYS A 21 -4.19 -16.10 -26.73
CA CYS A 21 -4.73 -16.30 -28.07
C CYS A 21 -4.89 -17.79 -28.38
N LYS A 22 -3.82 -18.57 -28.16
CA LYS A 22 -3.82 -20.02 -28.40
C LYS A 22 -4.84 -20.76 -27.53
N GLN A 23 -4.92 -20.43 -26.24
CA GLN A 23 -5.88 -21.05 -25.31
C GLN A 23 -7.34 -20.78 -25.68
N ARG A 24 -7.62 -19.64 -26.32
CA ARG A 24 -8.96 -19.18 -26.67
C ARG A 24 -9.31 -19.36 -28.14
N GLY A 25 -8.40 -19.90 -28.96
CA GLY A 25 -8.58 -20.08 -30.40
C GLY A 25 -8.66 -18.77 -31.19
N ILE A 26 -8.13 -17.67 -30.66
CA ILE A 26 -8.16 -16.35 -31.26
C ILE A 26 -6.93 -16.16 -32.17
N LYS A 27 -7.13 -15.65 -33.39
CA LYS A 27 -6.06 -15.48 -34.39
C LYS A 27 -5.39 -14.11 -34.33
N ASP A 28 -6.16 -13.02 -34.20
CA ASP A 28 -5.62 -11.67 -34.03
C ASP A 28 -5.59 -11.33 -32.52
N PRO A 29 -4.43 -10.99 -31.93
CA PRO A 29 -4.35 -10.46 -30.57
C PRO A 29 -5.26 -9.27 -30.27
N ARG A 30 -5.67 -8.49 -31.28
CA ARG A 30 -6.62 -7.37 -31.11
C ARG A 30 -8.05 -7.82 -30.80
N ASP A 31 -8.38 -9.07 -31.13
CA ASP A 31 -9.68 -9.67 -30.81
C ASP A 31 -9.73 -10.23 -29.38
N LEU A 32 -8.63 -10.13 -28.62
CA LEU A 32 -8.64 -10.54 -27.22
C LEU A 32 -9.58 -9.64 -26.41
N PRO A 33 -10.44 -10.23 -25.56
CA PRO A 33 -11.29 -9.44 -24.69
C PRO A 33 -10.46 -8.66 -23.68
N ASN A 34 -10.95 -7.47 -23.35
CA ASN A 34 -10.37 -6.63 -22.31
C ASN A 34 -10.18 -7.43 -21.01
N PRO A 35 -9.06 -7.24 -20.30
CA PRO A 35 -8.86 -7.89 -19.01
C PRO A 35 -9.96 -7.47 -18.02
N SER A 36 -10.70 -8.45 -17.51
CA SER A 36 -11.62 -8.26 -16.39
C SER A 36 -10.87 -8.42 -15.06
N LEU A 37 -11.28 -7.63 -14.07
CA LEU A 37 -10.86 -7.83 -12.69
C LEU A 37 -11.87 -8.77 -12.02
N GLU A 38 -11.46 -10.00 -11.76
CA GLU A 38 -12.26 -10.91 -10.94
C GLU A 38 -12.04 -10.58 -9.46
N GLN A 39 -13.14 -10.46 -8.71
CA GLN A 39 -13.05 -10.23 -7.27
C GLN A 39 -12.52 -11.49 -6.59
N THR A 40 -11.34 -11.38 -5.98
CA THR A 40 -10.78 -12.46 -5.18
C THR A 40 -11.56 -12.57 -3.85
N PRO A 41 -11.42 -13.69 -3.11
CA PRO A 41 -12.01 -13.79 -1.76
C PRO A 41 -11.63 -12.62 -0.85
N LEU A 42 -10.39 -12.13 -0.96
CA LEU A 42 -9.91 -10.96 -0.21
C LEU A 42 -10.71 -9.69 -0.57
N SER A 43 -11.06 -9.48 -1.85
CA SER A 43 -11.88 -8.33 -2.26
C SER A 43 -13.22 -8.29 -1.52
N LYS A 44 -13.87 -9.45 -1.32
CA LYS A 44 -15.14 -9.55 -0.58
C LYS A 44 -14.96 -9.19 0.89
N ILE A 45 -13.87 -9.66 1.51
CA ILE A 45 -13.52 -9.34 2.91
C ILE A 45 -13.29 -7.84 3.07
N LEU A 46 -12.52 -7.22 2.16
CA LEU A 46 -12.23 -5.78 2.20
C LEU A 46 -13.49 -4.94 2.01
N ILE A 47 -14.38 -5.32 1.07
CA ILE A 47 -15.67 -4.64 0.87
C ILE A 47 -16.51 -4.69 2.14
N ARG A 48 -16.56 -5.85 2.82
CA ARG A 48 -17.28 -5.97 4.10
C ARG A 48 -16.67 -5.06 5.17
N ARG A 49 -15.36 -5.12 5.39
CA ARG A 49 -14.65 -4.28 6.38
C ARG A 49 -14.86 -2.79 6.11
N ALA A 50 -14.84 -2.37 4.85
CA ALA A 50 -15.09 -0.99 4.48
C ALA A 50 -16.53 -0.54 4.85
N LYS A 51 -17.53 -1.41 4.66
CA LYS A 51 -18.91 -1.12 5.07
C LYS A 51 -19.06 -1.02 6.58
N ASP A 52 -18.47 -1.96 7.31
CA ASP A 52 -18.52 -1.99 8.78
C ASP A 52 -17.84 -0.73 9.36
N HIS A 53 -16.67 -0.37 8.82
CA HIS A 53 -15.94 0.86 9.17
C HIS A 53 -16.77 2.12 8.88
N ALA A 54 -17.38 2.23 7.70
CA ALA A 54 -18.19 3.40 7.34
C ALA A 54 -19.41 3.58 8.24
N LYS A 55 -20.04 2.48 8.66
CA LYS A 55 -21.15 2.51 9.62
C LYS A 55 -20.69 3.04 10.98
N ARG A 56 -19.61 2.48 11.52
CA ARG A 56 -19.00 2.92 12.79
C ARG A 56 -18.65 4.41 12.74
N ASP A 57 -18.03 4.84 11.65
CA ASP A 57 -17.56 6.23 11.50
C ASP A 57 -18.73 7.22 11.50
N LYS A 58 -19.84 6.85 10.87
CA LYS A 58 -21.09 7.60 10.91
C LYS A 58 -21.69 7.66 12.33
N GLU A 59 -21.77 6.53 13.03
CA GLU A 59 -22.32 6.47 14.40
C GLU A 59 -21.47 7.29 15.37
N ARG A 60 -20.15 7.20 15.25
CA ARG A 60 -19.19 7.97 16.03
C ARG A 60 -19.35 9.48 15.84
N ARG A 61 -19.57 9.95 14.61
CA ARG A 61 -19.81 11.38 14.33
C ARG A 61 -21.08 11.93 14.99
N LEU A 62 -22.06 11.07 15.27
CA LEU A 62 -23.31 11.43 15.93
C LEU A 62 -23.21 11.30 17.47
N ASN A 63 -22.13 10.72 17.99
CA ASN A 63 -21.91 10.57 19.42
C ASN A 63 -21.32 11.87 20.01
N PRO A 64 -21.95 12.49 21.04
CA PRO A 64 -21.43 13.68 21.70
C PRO A 64 -20.14 13.45 22.50
N ASN A 65 -19.83 12.21 22.86
CA ASN A 65 -18.58 11.84 23.53
C ASN A 65 -17.99 10.57 22.88
N PRO A 66 -17.40 10.70 21.68
CA PRO A 66 -16.81 9.55 20.99
C PRO A 66 -15.49 9.14 21.66
N ASP A 67 -15.20 7.82 21.71
CA ASP A 67 -13.92 7.28 22.19
C ASP A 67 -12.72 7.79 21.38
N ALA A 68 -11.47 7.38 21.58
CA ALA A 68 -10.41 7.74 20.63
C ALA A 68 -10.58 7.03 19.27
N TYR A 69 -10.24 7.69 18.15
CA TYR A 69 -10.38 7.11 16.81
C TYR A 69 -9.13 6.31 16.43
N TYR A 70 -9.31 5.02 16.15
CA TYR A 70 -8.25 4.16 15.67
C TYR A 70 -8.62 3.49 14.34
N ASN A 71 -7.65 3.45 13.42
CA ASN A 71 -7.75 2.86 12.07
C ASN A 71 -7.59 1.33 12.06
N GLY A 72 -7.30 0.71 13.21
CA GLY A 72 -7.00 -0.73 13.34
C GLY A 72 -8.04 -1.67 12.72
N GLN A 73 -9.33 -1.30 12.75
CA GLN A 73 -10.41 -2.09 12.16
C GLN A 73 -10.21 -2.40 10.67
N LEU A 74 -9.64 -1.47 9.89
CA LEU A 74 -9.42 -1.69 8.46
C LEU A 74 -8.45 -2.86 8.21
N PHE A 75 -7.57 -3.12 9.17
CA PHE A 75 -6.52 -4.13 9.10
C PHE A 75 -6.77 -5.34 10.00
N ASN A 76 -8.02 -5.58 10.45
CA ASN A 76 -8.38 -6.69 11.33
C ASN A 76 -7.75 -6.62 12.74
N ARG A 77 -7.43 -5.42 13.22
CA ARG A 77 -6.96 -5.18 14.59
C ARG A 77 -8.11 -4.65 15.46
N HIS A 78 -7.94 -4.67 16.78
CA HIS A 78 -8.96 -4.15 17.68
C HIS A 78 -9.26 -2.68 17.35
N ASP A 79 -10.52 -2.32 17.53
CA ASP A 79 -11.03 -0.99 17.28
C ASP A 79 -10.81 -0.03 18.45
N THR A 80 -10.41 -0.60 19.56
CA THR A 80 -10.03 0.05 20.80
C THR A 80 -8.52 -0.04 20.97
N GLY A 81 -7.87 1.11 21.12
CA GLY A 81 -6.46 1.21 21.45
C GLY A 81 -5.54 1.53 20.26
N PRO A 82 -4.37 2.13 20.52
CA PRO A 82 -3.39 2.47 19.50
C PRO A 82 -2.84 1.23 18.78
N PRO A 83 -2.34 1.39 17.54
CA PRO A 83 -1.74 0.29 16.78
C PRO A 83 -0.60 -0.43 17.50
N GLU A 84 0.19 0.30 18.30
CA GLU A 84 1.30 -0.22 19.12
C GLU A 84 0.85 -1.26 20.14
N GLU A 85 -0.31 -1.06 20.77
CA GLU A 85 -0.87 -2.03 21.74
C GLU A 85 -1.49 -3.25 21.05
N ASN A 86 -1.90 -3.07 19.79
CA ASN A 86 -2.54 -4.10 18.97
C ASN A 86 -1.56 -4.96 18.17
N ASP A 87 -0.29 -4.57 18.16
CA ASP A 87 0.73 -5.18 17.32
C ASP A 87 2.12 -5.00 17.92
N PRO A 88 2.73 -6.05 18.48
CA PRO A 88 4.08 -5.94 19.02
C PRO A 88 5.12 -5.61 17.94
N ASP A 89 4.82 -5.90 16.68
CA ASP A 89 5.68 -5.61 15.52
C ASP A 89 5.44 -4.21 14.93
N TRP A 90 4.45 -3.46 15.43
CA TRP A 90 4.16 -2.12 14.93
C TRP A 90 5.18 -1.11 15.45
N THR A 91 6.07 -0.69 14.56
CA THR A 91 7.09 0.30 14.85
C THR A 91 6.58 1.69 14.48
N VAL A 92 6.32 2.52 15.48
CA VAL A 92 6.07 3.95 15.25
C VAL A 92 7.39 4.65 14.98
N GLN A 93 7.52 5.19 13.77
CA GLN A 93 8.53 6.20 13.50
C GLN A 93 8.10 7.49 14.19
N VAL A 94 8.65 7.72 15.37
CA VAL A 94 8.59 9.01 16.04
C VAL A 94 9.40 10.00 15.19
N LEU A 95 8.84 11.17 14.91
CA LEU A 95 9.61 12.27 14.32
C LEU A 95 10.82 12.53 15.23
N PRO A 96 12.04 12.57 14.68
CA PRO A 96 13.22 12.82 15.48
C PRO A 96 13.08 14.15 16.22
N ASP A 97 13.41 14.15 17.50
CA ASP A 97 13.44 15.36 18.31
C ASP A 97 14.59 16.27 17.89
N GLN A 98 14.60 17.49 18.43
CA GLN A 98 15.60 18.50 18.09
C GLN A 98 17.03 18.00 18.38
N GLU A 99 17.21 17.22 19.45
CA GLU A 99 18.50 16.62 19.81
C GLU A 99 18.97 15.61 18.75
N TYR A 100 18.08 14.74 18.26
CA TYR A 100 18.39 13.79 17.19
C TYR A 100 18.64 14.49 15.84
N LEU A 101 17.92 15.57 15.54
CA LEU A 101 18.15 16.37 14.34
C LEU A 101 19.51 17.07 14.36
N GLU A 102 19.94 17.54 15.54
CA GLU A 102 21.25 18.19 15.73
C GLU A 102 22.41 17.19 15.73
N ASN A 103 22.19 15.98 16.27
CA ASN A 103 23.21 14.92 16.34
C ASN A 103 22.66 13.57 15.83
N PRO A 104 22.42 13.43 14.51
CA PRO A 104 21.83 12.22 13.97
C PRO A 104 22.80 11.05 14.05
N LYS A 105 22.30 9.90 14.48
CA LYS A 105 23.04 8.62 14.47
C LYS A 105 23.32 8.16 13.03
N LEU A 106 24.09 7.08 12.86
CA LEU A 106 24.53 6.56 11.57
C LEU A 106 23.44 6.43 10.49
N ALA A 107 22.21 6.09 10.87
CA ALA A 107 21.07 6.02 9.94
C ALA A 107 20.52 7.40 9.54
N GLY A 108 20.55 8.39 10.45
CA GLY A 108 20.12 9.76 10.19
C GLY A 108 21.19 10.60 9.49
N SER A 109 22.48 10.27 9.63
CA SER A 109 23.55 10.98 8.92
C SER A 109 23.48 10.77 7.40
N ALA A 110 22.83 9.70 6.94
CA ALA A 110 22.51 9.51 5.53
C ALA A 110 21.55 10.58 4.95
N TRP A 111 20.76 11.25 5.80
CA TRP A 111 19.87 12.34 5.39
C TRP A 111 20.60 13.69 5.29
N LEU A 112 21.78 13.80 5.92
CA LEU A 112 22.68 14.95 5.78
C LEU A 112 23.55 14.89 4.51
N HIS A 113 23.53 13.76 3.79
CA HIS A 113 24.31 13.61 2.57
C HIS A 113 23.77 14.51 1.46
N LYS A 114 24.47 15.61 1.18
CA LYS A 114 24.27 16.37 -0.06
C LYS A 114 24.73 15.54 -1.25
N GLU A 115 23.87 15.37 -2.26
CA GLU A 115 24.23 14.68 -3.51
C GLU A 115 25.45 15.35 -4.17
N ARG A 116 26.42 14.54 -4.61
CA ARG A 116 27.67 14.99 -5.26
C ARG A 116 27.47 15.84 -6.52
N ARG A 117 26.26 15.87 -7.10
CA ARG A 117 25.93 16.64 -8.30
C ARG A 117 25.74 18.15 -8.07
N HIS A 118 25.81 18.61 -6.82
CA HIS A 118 25.86 20.03 -6.45
C HIS A 118 27.26 20.46 -5.98
N MET A 119 28.33 19.81 -6.44
CA MET A 119 29.72 20.31 -6.33
C MET A 119 30.04 21.23 -7.53
N GLU A 120 29.24 22.26 -7.76
CA GLU A 120 29.67 23.42 -8.55
C GLU A 120 29.95 24.54 -7.55
N GLY A 121 31.24 24.74 -7.25
CA GLY A 121 31.73 25.95 -6.56
C GLY A 121 31.95 25.85 -5.05
N ALA A 122 32.87 24.99 -4.60
CA ALA A 122 33.52 25.18 -3.30
C ALA A 122 35.05 25.10 -3.51
N GLU A 123 35.70 26.26 -3.37
CA GLU A 123 37.15 26.41 -3.14
C GLU A 123 37.60 25.72 -1.85
#